data_AF-A0A1J3EJU9-F1
#
_entry.id   AF-A0A1J3EJU9-F1
#
_cell.length_a   1.000
_cell.length_b   1.000
_cell.length_c   1.000
_cell.angle_alpha   90.00
_cell.angle_beta   90.00
_cell.angle_gamma   90.00
#
_symmetry.space_group_name_H-M   'P 1'
#
loop_
_entity.id
_entity.type
_entity.pdbx_description
1 polymer ?
#
loop_
_entity_poly.entity_id
_entity_poly.type
_entity_poly.pdbx_seq_one_letter_code
_entity_poly.pdbx_strand_id
1 'polypeptide(L)'
;FNQIIEQRLENLSSGTGDRQESRESKKRAYINRDRAEGDKRLWKDYFDENATYPPNLFRRRFRMNKPLFFRIVNELYNDDSFF
;
A
#
# COMPACT_ATOMS: atom_id res chain seq x y z
N PHE A 1 5.24 2.24 -13.40
CA PHE A 1 4.23 1.42 -12.68
C PHE A 1 2.82 1.61 -13.28
N ASN A 2 2.23 2.80 -13.26
CA ASN A 2 0.88 3.04 -13.81
C ASN A 2 0.75 2.69 -15.32
N GLN A 3 1.77 2.99 -16.11
CA GLN A 3 1.79 2.72 -17.55
C GLN A 3 1.71 1.22 -17.92
N ILE A 4 2.23 0.34 -17.05
CA ILE A 4 2.20 -1.12 -17.23
C ILE A 4 0.81 -1.67 -16.95
N ILE A 5 0.08 -1.06 -16.01
CA ILE A 5 -1.27 -1.46 -15.64
C ILE A 5 -2.25 -1.09 -16.76
N GLU A 6 -2.13 0.12 -17.31
CA GLU A 6 -2.99 0.57 -18.43
C GLU A 6 -2.79 -0.31 -19.67
N GLN A 7 -1.54 -0.59 -20.05
CA GLN A 7 -1.23 -1.49 -21.17
C GLN A 7 -1.79 -2.91 -20.95
N ARG A 8 -1.80 -3.42 -19.72
CA ARG A 8 -2.34 -4.75 -19.41
C ARG A 8 -3.88 -4.79 -19.49
N LEU A 9 -4.55 -3.67 -19.20
CA LEU A 9 -6.01 -3.56 -19.30
C LEU A 9 -6.47 -3.50 -20.76
N GLU A 10 -5.77 -2.75 -21.61
CA GLU A 10 -6.07 -2.69 -23.06
C GLU A 10 -5.91 -4.05 -23.73
N ASN A 11 -4.85 -4.79 -23.40
CA ASN A 11 -4.60 -6.14 -23.95
C ASN A 11 -5.62 -7.20 -23.50
N LEU A 12 -6.34 -6.96 -22.40
CA LEU A 12 -7.37 -7.87 -21.90
C LEU A 12 -8.73 -7.64 -22.61
N SER A 13 -8.93 -6.43 -23.16
CA SER A 13 -10.16 -6.03 -23.86
C SER A 13 -10.32 -6.71 -25.22
N SER A 14 -9.23 -7.12 -25.86
CA SER A 14 -9.21 -7.61 -27.24
C SER A 14 -9.42 -9.14 -27.37
N GLY A 15 -9.66 -9.85 -26.27
CA GLY A 15 -9.60 -11.32 -26.21
C GLY A 15 -10.85 -12.09 -25.76
N THR A 16 -12.04 -11.49 -25.69
CA THR A 16 -13.26 -12.18 -25.24
C THR A 16 -14.17 -12.57 -26.42
N GLY A 17 -13.77 -13.60 -27.16
CA GLY A 17 -14.69 -14.38 -27.99
C GLY A 17 -15.26 -15.55 -27.17
N ASP A 18 -16.59 -15.61 -27.09
CA ASP A 18 -17.43 -16.74 -26.69
C ASP A 18 -17.00 -17.55 -25.44
N ARG A 19 -17.46 -17.14 -24.26
CA ARG A 19 -17.51 -18.05 -23.10
C ARG A 19 -18.75 -17.75 -22.23
N GLN A 20 -19.55 -18.80 -22.07
CA GLN A 20 -20.82 -18.89 -21.34
C GLN A 20 -20.99 -17.91 -20.17
N GLU A 21 -22.17 -17.29 -20.14
CA GLU A 21 -22.69 -16.35 -19.14
C GLU A 21 -22.76 -17.01 -17.74
N SER A 22 -21.62 -17.12 -17.07
CA SER A 22 -21.60 -17.26 -15.60
C SER A 22 -22.14 -15.96 -15.00
N ARG A 23 -23.07 -16.07 -14.04
CA ARG A 23 -23.68 -14.92 -13.34
C ARG A 23 -22.65 -13.82 -13.11
N GLU A 24 -22.81 -12.72 -13.85
CA GLU A 24 -21.84 -11.64 -13.89
C GLU A 24 -21.64 -11.08 -12.48
N SER A 25 -20.52 -11.42 -11.85
CA SER A 25 -20.14 -10.83 -10.58
C SER A 25 -19.87 -9.36 -10.83
N LYS A 26 -20.72 -8.48 -10.29
CA LYS A 26 -20.53 -7.03 -10.39
C LYS A 26 -19.13 -6.68 -9.88
N LYS A 27 -18.29 -6.13 -10.78
CA LYS A 27 -16.97 -5.62 -10.39
C LYS A 27 -17.16 -4.54 -9.34
N ARG A 28 -16.36 -4.60 -8.27
CA ARG A 28 -16.36 -3.55 -7.22
C ARG A 28 -15.93 -2.23 -7.83
N ALA A 29 -16.67 -1.16 -7.54
CA ALA A 29 -16.27 0.18 -7.93
C ALA A 29 -14.93 0.54 -7.27
N TYR A 30 -14.04 1.14 -8.06
CA TYR A 30 -12.81 1.72 -7.54
C TYR A 30 -13.14 2.99 -6.76
N ILE A 31 -12.61 3.10 -5.55
CA ILE A 31 -12.71 4.30 -4.70
C ILE A 31 -11.29 4.82 -4.53
N ASN A 32 -11.03 6.04 -5.02
CA ASN A 32 -9.78 6.71 -4.69
C ASN A 32 -9.77 7.04 -3.20
N ARG A 33 -8.70 6.65 -2.51
CA ARG A 33 -8.51 6.85 -1.06
C ARG A 33 -7.34 7.78 -0.76
N ASP A 34 -6.84 8.46 -1.78
CA ASP A 34 -5.71 9.40 -1.69
C ASP A 34 -4.51 8.75 -0.99
N ARG A 35 -4.13 7.55 -1.47
CA ARG A 35 -3.09 6.71 -0.85
C ARG A 35 -1.81 7.50 -0.56
N ALA A 36 -1.35 8.29 -1.53
CA ALA A 36 -0.13 9.10 -1.38
C ALA A 36 -0.22 10.14 -0.25
N GLU A 37 -1.39 10.73 -0.03
CA GLU A 37 -1.61 11.66 1.08
C GLU A 37 -1.79 10.90 2.41
N GLY A 38 -2.41 9.72 2.36
CA GLY A 38 -2.46 8.80 3.50
C GLY A 38 -1.06 8.45 4.02
N ASP A 39 -0.13 8.15 3.12
CA ASP A 39 1.25 7.81 3.49
C ASP A 39 1.98 8.99 4.16
N LYS A 40 1.83 10.20 3.63
CA LYS A 40 2.39 11.42 4.23
C LYS A 40 1.84 11.66 5.64
N ARG A 41 0.54 11.49 5.83
CA ARG A 41 -0.11 11.62 7.15
C ARG A 41 0.40 10.57 8.13
N LEU A 42 0.51 9.32 7.68
CA LEU A 42 1.04 8.24 8.51
C LEU A 42 2.46 8.54 8.98
N TRP A 43 3.32 9.04 8.08
CA TRP A 43 4.69 9.44 8.41
C TRP A 43 4.72 10.53 9.48
N LYS A 44 3.97 11.61 9.25
CA LYS A 44 3.88 12.75 10.16
C LYS A 44 3.35 12.35 11.55
N ASP A 45 2.35 11.46 11.59
CA ASP A 45 1.67 11.11 12.83
C ASP A 45 2.48 10.20 13.75
N TYR A 46 3.32 9.33 13.19
CA TYR A 46 3.96 8.25 13.94
C TYR A 46 5.48 8.19 13.83
N PHE A 47 6.06 8.65 12.73
CA PHE A 47 7.47 8.38 12.40
C PHE A 47 8.36 9.61 12.53
N ASP A 48 7.82 10.80 12.25
CA ASP A 48 8.50 12.09 12.41
C ASP A 48 9.12 12.26 13.83
N GLU A 49 10.13 13.13 13.93
CA GLU A 49 10.77 13.51 15.20
C GLU A 49 9.74 14.19 16.12
N ASN A 50 8.93 15.09 15.55
CA ASN A 50 7.83 15.77 16.23
C ASN A 50 6.48 15.11 15.95
N ALA A 51 6.46 13.76 15.93
CA ALA A 51 5.26 13.00 15.60
C ALA A 51 4.07 13.34 16.52
N THR A 52 2.87 13.45 15.92
CA THR A 52 1.62 13.77 16.62
C THR A 52 1.35 12.82 17.79
N TYR A 53 1.69 11.52 17.63
CA TYR A 53 1.42 10.51 18.63
C TYR A 53 2.67 10.04 19.39
N PRO A 54 2.61 10.02 20.74
CA PRO A 54 3.72 9.55 21.57
C PRO A 54 3.98 8.03 21.45
N PRO A 55 5.15 7.55 21.90
CA PRO A 55 5.59 6.15 21.74
C PRO A 55 4.64 5.09 22.32
N ASN A 56 3.90 5.40 23.38
CA ASN A 56 2.91 4.48 23.96
C ASN A 56 1.75 4.20 23.00
N LEU A 57 1.31 5.20 22.23
CA LEU A 57 0.28 5.03 21.21
C LEU A 57 0.81 4.31 19.98
N PHE A 58 2.06 4.56 19.60
CA PHE A 58 2.75 3.76 18.58
C PHE A 58 2.74 2.27 18.96
N ARG A 59 3.15 1.95 20.20
CA ARG A 59 3.14 0.57 20.71
C ARG A 59 1.73 -0.02 20.73
N ARG A 60 0.70 0.76 21.08
CA ARG A 60 -0.69 0.27 21.03
C ARG A 60 -1.14 -0.06 19.61
N ARG A 61 -0.76 0.76 18.62
CA ARG A 61 -1.19 0.63 17.22
C ARG A 61 -0.42 -0.46 16.48
N PHE A 62 0.91 -0.43 16.54
CA PHE A 62 1.80 -1.34 15.80
C PHE A 62 2.23 -2.55 16.62
N ARG A 63 1.88 -2.59 17.91
CA ARG A 63 2.22 -3.67 18.85
C ARG A 63 3.73 -3.87 19.02
N MET A 64 4.53 -2.85 18.68
CA MET A 64 5.99 -2.85 18.72
C MET A 64 6.53 -1.50 19.21
N ASN A 65 7.76 -1.49 19.73
CA ASN A 65 8.51 -0.30 20.09
C ASN A 65 8.96 0.43 18.80
N LYS A 66 8.84 1.75 18.75
CA LYS A 66 9.30 2.57 17.60
C LYS A 66 10.79 2.36 17.25
N PRO A 67 11.74 2.27 18.20
CA PRO A 67 13.14 1.99 17.87
C PRO A 67 13.38 0.61 17.25
N LEU A 68 12.68 -0.42 17.73
CA LEU A 68 12.79 -1.77 17.19
C LEU A 68 12.26 -1.82 15.75
N PHE A 69 11.16 -1.12 15.49
CA PHE A 69 10.61 -1.00 14.14
C PHE A 69 11.66 -0.39 13.18
N PHE A 70 12.29 0.72 13.55
CA PHE A 70 13.31 1.34 12.71
C PHE A 70 14.53 0.45 12.50
N ARG A 71 14.95 -0.31 13.51
CA ARG A 71 16.05 -1.27 13.35
C ARG A 71 15.73 -2.33 12.30
N ILE A 72 14.54 -2.94 12.37
CA ILE A 72 14.10 -3.96 11.40
C ILE A 72 14.05 -3.34 10.00
N VAL A 73 13.43 -2.16 9.86
CA VAL A 73 13.34 -1.48 8.56
C VAL A 73 14.72 -1.17 8.00
N ASN A 74 15.64 -0.67 8.83
CA ASN A 74 16.99 -0.36 8.41
C ASN A 74 17.77 -1.63 8.01
N GLU A 75 17.66 -2.72 8.78
CA GLU A 75 18.29 -4.00 8.43
C GLU A 75 17.75 -4.52 7.07
N LEU A 76 16.43 -4.45 6.84
CA LEU A 76 15.85 -4.81 5.55
C LEU A 76 16.34 -3.92 4.40
N TYR A 77 16.36 -2.59 4.58
CA TYR A 77 16.86 -1.68 3.53
C TYR A 77 18.34 -1.87 3.19
N ASN A 78 19.15 -2.29 4.16
CA ASN A 78 20.58 -2.50 3.92
C ASN A 78 20.88 -3.86 3.28
N ASP A 79 20.02 -4.85 3.46
CA ASP A 79 20.22 -6.23 2.98
C ASP A 79 19.46 -6.52 1.66
N ASP A 80 18.40 -5.77 1.38
CA ASP A 80 17.53 -6.06 0.25
C ASP A 80 17.97 -5.30 -1.02
N SER A 81 18.02 -6.01 -2.15
CA SER A 81 18.27 -5.43 -3.48
C SER A 81 16.98 -5.09 -4.24
N PHE A 82 15.83 -5.32 -3.60
CA PHE A 82 14.50 -5.06 -4.13
C PHE A 82 13.89 -3.73 -3.63
N PHE A 83 14.33 -3.23 -2.47
CA PHE A 83 13.96 -1.93 -1.91
C PHE A 83 15.04 -0.88 -2.18
#